data_AF-A0A3N0A3A9-F1
#
_entry.id   AF-A0A3N0A3A9-F1
#
_cell.length_a   1.000
_cell.length_b   1.000
_cell.length_c   1.000
_cell.angle_alpha   90.00
_cell.angle_beta   90.00
_cell.angle_gamma   90.00
#
_symmetry.space_group_name_H-M   'P 1'
#
loop_
_entity.id
_entity.type
_entity.pdbx_description
1 polymer ?
#
loop_
_entity_poly.entity_id
_entity_poly.type
_entity_poly.pdbx_seq_one_letter_code
_entity_poly.pdbx_strand_id
1 'polypeptide(L)'
;MTRIGTGDKLYTLRQEIQRLRGDLGKLGKPEDMPELITSANMLRANEHLSETGSKQTELLDAYSRYCETLEEMLLAVFEIQNDLKDILKEQSKLIRKKRPKKRPR
;
A
#
# COMPACT_ATOMS: atom_id res chain seq x y z
N MET A 1 -5.86 1.27 19.42
CA MET A 1 -6.57 2.43 18.83
C MET A 1 -6.86 2.10 17.39
N THR A 2 -8.13 2.09 16.99
CA THR A 2 -8.54 1.70 15.63
C THR A 2 -7.84 2.57 14.60
N ARG A 3 -7.13 1.95 13.65
CA ARG A 3 -6.43 2.60 12.54
C ARG A 3 -7.44 3.13 11.50
N ILE A 4 -8.31 4.04 11.93
CA ILE A 4 -9.32 4.69 11.10
C ILE A 4 -8.59 5.59 10.11
N GLY A 5 -8.84 5.42 8.81
CA GLY A 5 -8.22 6.21 7.74
C GLY A 5 -7.09 5.50 6.97
N THR A 6 -6.70 4.27 7.33
CA THR A 6 -5.73 3.49 6.54
C THR A 6 -6.24 3.21 5.13
N GLY A 7 -7.56 3.03 4.95
CA GLY A 7 -8.19 2.88 3.63
C GLY A 7 -8.07 4.13 2.75
N ASP A 8 -8.26 5.33 3.31
CA ASP A 8 -8.13 6.60 2.57
C ASP A 8 -6.69 6.86 2.16
N LYS A 9 -5.73 6.54 3.04
CA LYS A 9 -4.29 6.58 2.71
C LYS A 9 -3.97 5.64 1.55
N LEU A 10 -4.50 4.42 1.58
CA LEU A 10 -4.28 3.41 0.55
C LEU A 10 -4.88 3.82 -0.81
N TYR A 11 -6.06 4.45 -0.79
CA TYR A 11 -6.68 5.02 -1.97
C TYR A 11 -5.83 6.17 -2.54
N THR A 12 -5.33 7.07 -1.68
CA THR A 12 -4.46 8.19 -2.08
C THR A 12 -3.15 7.68 -2.69
N LEU A 13 -2.49 6.72 -2.05
CA LEU A 13 -1.27 6.09 -2.57
C LEU A 13 -1.51 5.38 -3.91
N ARG A 14 -2.68 4.75 -4.10
CA ARG A 14 -3.06 4.17 -5.39
C ARG A 14 -3.19 5.23 -6.48
N GLN A 15 -3.78 6.38 -6.19
CA GLN A 15 -3.87 7.48 -7.14
C GLN A 15 -2.47 8.04 -7.47
N GLU A 16 -1.61 8.19 -6.46
CA GLU A 16 -0.21 8.62 -6.64
C GLU A 16 0.55 7.65 -7.56
N ILE A 17 0.46 6.34 -7.32
CA ILE A 17 1.05 5.31 -8.17
C ILE A 17 0.53 5.40 -9.61
N GLN A 18 -0.77 5.59 -9.80
CA GLN A 18 -1.35 5.72 -11.15
C GLN A 18 -0.82 6.95 -11.88
N ARG A 19 -0.73 8.09 -11.18
CA ARG A 19 -0.15 9.32 -11.72
C ARG A 19 1.31 9.11 -12.11
N LEU A 20 2.13 8.58 -11.21
CA LEU A 20 3.56 8.32 -11.45
C LEU A 20 3.76 7.38 -12.64
N ARG A 21 2.97 6.30 -12.76
CA ARG A 21 2.99 5.42 -13.95
C ARG A 21 2.63 6.16 -15.23
N GLY A 22 1.62 7.03 -15.17
CA GLY A 22 1.22 7.85 -16.30
C GLY A 22 2.32 8.82 -16.72
N ASP A 23 2.96 9.48 -15.76
CA ASP A 23 4.05 10.42 -16.03
C ASP A 23 5.28 9.69 -16.57
N LEU A 24 5.58 8.49 -16.09
CA LEU A 24 6.65 7.62 -16.60
C LEU A 24 6.39 7.18 -18.05
N GLY A 25 5.13 6.87 -18.38
CA GLY A 25 4.72 6.52 -19.73
C GLY A 25 4.85 7.67 -20.74
N LYS A 26 4.83 8.93 -20.28
CA LYS A 26 4.94 10.12 -21.14
C LYS A 26 6.38 10.47 -21.54
N LEU A 27 7.41 9.99 -20.83
CA LEU A 27 8.81 10.37 -21.13
C LEU A 27 9.32 9.90 -22.49
N GLY A 28 8.62 8.97 -23.17
CA GLY A 28 9.03 8.48 -24.48
C GLY A 28 10.42 7.83 -24.46
N LYS A 29 11.09 7.84 -25.62
CA LYS A 29 12.47 7.33 -25.77
C LYS A 29 13.42 8.46 -26.19
N PRO A 30 14.68 8.46 -25.73
CA PRO A 30 15.67 9.38 -26.22
C PRO A 30 16.16 8.89 -27.59
N GLU A 31 15.62 9.47 -28.66
CA GLU A 31 16.10 9.25 -30.02
C GLU A 31 17.10 10.35 -30.40
N ASP A 32 18.15 9.97 -31.11
CA ASP A 32 19.17 10.88 -31.61
C ASP A 32 18.56 11.82 -32.66
N MET A 33 18.86 13.11 -32.54
CA MET A 33 18.50 14.10 -33.57
C MET A 33 19.67 14.25 -34.55
N PRO A 34 19.46 14.05 -35.87
CA PRO A 34 20.50 14.16 -36.88
C PRO A 34 21.18 15.53 -36.95
N GLU A 35 20.47 16.58 -36.54
CA GLU A 35 20.95 17.97 -36.53
C GLU A 35 21.95 18.22 -35.40
N LEU A 36 22.01 17.34 -34.39
CA LEU A 36 22.88 17.48 -33.24
C LEU A 36 24.17 16.68 -33.40
N ILE A 37 25.25 17.26 -32.90
CA ILE A 37 26.51 16.54 -32.74
C ILE A 37 26.34 15.41 -31.71
N THR A 38 27.16 14.38 -31.83
CA THR A 38 27.10 13.18 -30.98
C THR A 38 27.11 13.51 -29.49
N SER A 39 27.94 14.45 -29.03
CA SER A 39 28.01 14.82 -27.62
C SER A 39 26.71 15.46 -27.11
N ALA A 40 26.01 16.24 -27.94
CA ALA A 40 24.73 16.85 -27.57
C ALA A 40 23.61 15.78 -27.50
N ASN A 41 23.59 14.81 -28.41
CA ASN A 41 22.70 13.66 -28.32
C ASN A 41 22.97 12.81 -27.07
N MET A 42 24.25 12.57 -26.74
CA MET A 42 24.64 11.86 -25.51
C MET A 42 24.18 12.57 -24.24
N LEU A 43 24.30 13.90 -24.17
CA LEU A 43 23.81 14.68 -23.02
C LEU A 43 22.29 14.55 -22.86
N ARG A 44 21.53 14.65 -23.95
CA ARG A 44 20.07 14.47 -23.93
C ARG A 44 19.67 13.06 -23.47
N ALA A 45 20.37 12.03 -23.96
CA ALA A 45 20.11 10.66 -23.56
C ALA A 45 20.39 10.44 -22.06
N ASN A 46 21.47 11.03 -21.54
CA ASN A 46 21.80 10.97 -20.12
C ASN A 46 20.78 11.73 -19.26
N GLU A 47 20.32 12.90 -19.70
CA GLU A 47 19.29 13.67 -19.00
C GLU A 47 17.97 12.89 -18.95
N HIS A 48 17.56 12.30 -20.08
CA HIS A 48 16.39 11.41 -20.15
C HIS A 48 16.52 10.21 -19.22
N LEU A 49 17.70 9.57 -19.18
CA LEU A 49 17.97 8.45 -18.29
C LEU A 49 17.89 8.87 -16.82
N SER A 50 18.44 10.02 -16.48
CA SER A 50 18.40 10.57 -15.12
C SER A 50 16.98 10.90 -14.69
N GLU A 51 16.19 11.55 -15.55
CA GLU A 51 14.79 11.87 -15.28
C GLU A 51 13.94 10.60 -15.13
N THR A 52 14.14 9.62 -16.02
CA THR A 52 13.47 8.31 -15.96
C THR A 52 13.82 7.59 -14.67
N GLY A 53 15.10 7.55 -14.28
CA GLY A 53 15.56 6.93 -13.06
C GLY A 53 14.96 7.58 -11.80
N SER A 54 14.89 8.91 -11.77
CA SER A 54 14.25 9.65 -10.67
C SER A 54 12.78 9.25 -10.51
N LYS A 55 12.02 9.28 -11.60
CA LYS A 55 10.59 8.91 -11.59
C LYS A 55 10.35 7.44 -11.25
N GLN A 56 11.24 6.55 -11.69
CA GLN A 56 11.19 5.14 -11.30
C GLN A 56 11.42 4.96 -9.79
N THR A 57 12.34 5.74 -9.22
CA THR A 57 12.62 5.73 -7.78
C THR A 57 11.41 6.23 -6.99
N GLU A 58 10.81 7.35 -7.40
CA GLU A 58 9.57 7.87 -6.78
C GLU A 58 8.42 6.86 -6.84
N LEU A 59 8.28 6.15 -7.97
CA LEU A 59 7.28 5.10 -8.13
C LEU A 59 7.52 3.93 -7.18
N LEU A 60 8.78 3.51 -7.02
CA LEU A 60 9.14 2.45 -6.06
C LEU A 60 8.85 2.88 -4.63
N ASP A 61 9.18 4.12 -4.25
CA ASP A 61 8.89 4.66 -2.92
C ASP A 61 7.39 4.73 -2.64
N ALA A 62 6.58 5.07 -3.63
CA ALA A 62 5.12 5.03 -3.51
C ALA A 62 4.59 3.60 -3.33
N TYR A 63 5.14 2.62 -4.06
CA TYR A 63 4.80 1.21 -3.87
C TYR A 63 5.20 0.68 -2.51
N SER A 64 6.38 1.04 -2.00
CA SER A 64 6.85 0.65 -0.66
C SER A 64 5.88 1.16 0.40
N ARG A 65 5.53 2.44 0.38
CA ARG A 65 4.53 3.05 1.30
C ARG A 65 3.16 2.37 1.19
N TYR A 66 2.74 2.00 -0.02
CA TYR A 66 1.48 1.29 -0.25
C TYR A 66 1.49 -0.11 0.40
N CYS A 67 2.59 -0.85 0.26
CA CYS A 67 2.76 -2.17 0.87
C CYS A 67 2.80 -2.10 2.41
N GLU A 68 3.54 -1.14 2.98
CA GLU A 68 3.56 -0.90 4.43
C GLU A 68 2.16 -0.60 4.97
N THR A 69 1.41 0.25 4.27
CA THR A 69 0.02 0.60 4.64
C THR A 69 -0.91 -0.62 4.57
N LEU A 70 -0.72 -1.52 3.59
CA LEU A 70 -1.44 -2.79 3.50
C LEU A 70 -1.13 -3.71 4.68
N GLU A 71 0.15 -3.83 5.03
CA GLU A 71 0.59 -4.64 6.17
C GLU A 71 0.00 -4.11 7.48
N GLU A 72 -0.02 -2.80 7.67
CA GLU A 72 -0.71 -2.18 8.80
C GLU A 72 -2.21 -2.51 8.81
N MET A 73 -2.88 -2.47 7.67
CA MET A 73 -4.30 -2.80 7.60
C MET A 73 -4.54 -4.29 7.95
N LEU A 74 -3.68 -5.18 7.48
CA LEU A 74 -3.76 -6.61 7.75
C LEU A 74 -3.56 -6.91 9.25
N LEU A 75 -2.58 -6.29 9.88
CA LEU A 75 -2.34 -6.41 11.32
C LEU A 75 -3.56 -5.94 12.13
N ALA A 76 -4.17 -4.82 11.75
CA ALA A 76 -5.38 -4.34 12.42
C ALA A 76 -6.56 -5.31 12.28
N VAL A 77 -6.71 -5.96 11.12
CA VAL A 77 -7.73 -7.01 10.92
C VAL A 77 -7.48 -8.21 11.83
N PHE A 78 -6.23 -8.64 11.97
CA PHE A 78 -5.88 -9.74 12.88
C PHE A 78 -6.13 -9.38 14.36
N GLU A 79 -5.84 -8.16 14.78
CA GLU A 79 -6.16 -7.67 16.12
C GLU A 79 -7.68 -7.75 16.37
N ILE A 80 -8.50 -7.21 15.46
CA ILE A 80 -9.97 -7.28 15.54
C ILE A 80 -10.46 -8.73 15.60
N GLN A 81 -9.86 -9.61 14.78
CA GLN A 81 -10.23 -11.03 14.78
C GLN A 81 -9.94 -11.69 16.14
N ASN A 82 -8.81 -11.36 16.78
CA ASN A 82 -8.46 -11.89 18.08
C ASN A 82 -9.40 -11.38 19.17
N ASP A 83 -9.71 -10.08 19.17
CA ASP A 83 -10.67 -9.48 20.09
C ASP A 83 -12.05 -10.14 19.96
N LEU A 84 -12.52 -10.36 18.73
CA LEU A 84 -13.79 -11.06 18.47
C LEU A 84 -13.78 -12.50 18.99
N LYS A 85 -12.68 -13.24 18.82
CA LYS A 85 -12.55 -14.60 19.37
C LYS A 85 -12.64 -14.60 20.89
N ASP A 86 -12.01 -13.64 21.56
CA ASP A 86 -12.02 -13.56 23.01
C ASP A 86 -13.39 -13.12 23.55
N ILE A 87 -14.07 -12.20 22.88
CA ILE A 87 -15.48 -11.85 23.16
C ILE A 87 -16.36 -13.10 23.05
N LEU A 88 -16.23 -13.89 21.99
CA LEU A 88 -17.03 -15.12 21.79
C LEU A 88 -16.77 -16.16 22.88
N LYS A 89 -15.51 -16.34 23.32
CA LYS A 89 -15.17 -17.22 24.44
C LYS A 89 -15.84 -16.76 25.72
N GLU A 90 -15.80 -15.46 26.03
CA GLU A 90 -16.37 -14.93 27.26
C GLU A 90 -17.90 -15.00 27.27
N GLN A 91 -18.56 -14.69 26.14
CA GLN A 91 -19.99 -14.91 25.96
C GLN A 91 -20.38 -16.38 26.16
N SER A 92 -19.59 -17.32 25.61
CA SER A 92 -19.83 -18.75 25.77
C SER A 92 -19.75 -19.19 27.25
N LYS A 93 -18.80 -18.66 28.03
CA LYS A 93 -18.71 -18.93 29.48
C LYS A 93 -19.93 -18.39 30.23
N LEU A 94 -20.38 -17.18 29.91
CA LEU A 94 -21.55 -16.55 30.54
C LEU A 94 -22.84 -17.36 30.30
N ILE A 95 -23.05 -17.85 29.08
CA ILE A 95 -24.18 -18.73 28.75
C ILE A 95 -24.12 -20.03 29.56
N ARG A 96 -22.92 -20.64 29.67
CA ARG A 96 -22.73 -21.87 30.45
C ARG A 96 -23.03 -21.67 31.94
N LYS A 97 -22.65 -20.52 32.51
CA LYS A 97 -22.94 -20.15 33.91
C LYS A 97 -24.44 -19.90 34.18
N LYS A 98 -25.20 -19.44 33.19
CA LYS A 98 -26.65 -19.17 33.32
C LYS A 98 -27.54 -20.42 33.21
N ARG A 99 -26.99 -21.61 32.90
CA ARG A 99 -27.80 -22.84 32.90
C ARG A 99 -28.20 -23.22 34.34
N PRO A 100 -29.50 -23.35 34.66
CA PRO A 100 -29.93 -23.71 36.01
C PRO A 100 -29.39 -25.09 36.38
N LYS A 101 -28.77 -25.20 37.56
CA LYS A 101 -28.39 -26.51 38.15
C LYS A 101 -29.69 -27.32 38.24
N LYS A 102 -29.77 -28.43 37.50
CA LYS A 102 -30.83 -29.44 37.71
C LYS A 102 -30.80 -29.81 39.19
N ARG A 103 -31.91 -29.55 39.91
CA ARG A 103 -32.07 -30.05 41.28
C ARG A 103 -32.07 -31.58 41.21
N PRO A 104 -31.32 -32.28 42.08
CA PRO A 104 -31.42 -33.74 42.17
C PRO A 104 -32.85 -34.11 42.54
N ARG A 105 -33.40 -35.13 41.88
CA ARG A 105 -34.65 -35.77 42.27
C ARG A 105 -34.38 -36.78 43.39
#